data_AF-A0A1G5T8D3-F1
#
_entry.id   AF-A0A1G5T8D3-F1
#
_cell.length_a   1.000
_cell.length_b   1.000
_cell.length_c   1.000
_cell.angle_alpha   90.00
_cell.angle_beta   90.00
_cell.angle_gamma   90.00
#
_symmetry.space_group_name_H-M   'P 1'
#
loop_
_entity.id
_entity.type
_entity.pdbx_description
1 polymer ?
#
loop_
_entity_poly.entity_id
_entity_poly.type
_entity_poly.pdbx_seq_one_letter_code
_entity_poly.pdbx_strand_id
1 'polypeptide(L)'
;MALSSYRARDDLFALRQAGATQVVIALPWSLIAPHEDQARSNHGGQTLERLAERGGLGPDEAVAVLEDRRWHRMEPAMAHAALARMLTERTT
;
A
#
# COMPACT_ATOMS: atom_id res chain seq x y z
N MET A 1 5.69 -18.10 13.38
CA MET A 1 4.71 -17.02 13.13
C MET A 1 4.16 -17.23 11.74
N ALA A 2 2.96 -17.83 11.65
CA ALA A 2 2.37 -18.20 10.36
C ALA A 2 1.99 -16.93 9.59
N LEU A 3 2.36 -16.87 8.31
CA LEU A 3 1.86 -15.86 7.35
C LEU A 3 0.34 -16.06 7.21
N SER A 4 -0.40 -15.47 8.15
CA SER A 4 -1.84 -15.56 8.25
C SER A 4 -2.47 -14.76 7.10
N SER A 5 -3.18 -15.48 6.24
CA SER A 5 -4.21 -14.98 5.31
C SER A 5 -3.81 -14.30 3.99
N TYR A 6 -2.60 -14.50 3.45
CA TYR A 6 -2.46 -14.32 1.99
C TYR A 6 -3.19 -15.48 1.31
N ARG A 7 -4.44 -15.27 0.86
CA ARG A 7 -5.08 -16.16 -0.13
C ARG A 7 -4.41 -15.88 -1.48
N ALA A 8 -3.11 -16.11 -1.53
CA ALA A 8 -2.22 -15.66 -2.59
C ALA A 8 -2.77 -15.95 -3.99
N ARG A 9 -3.44 -17.10 -4.14
CA ARG A 9 -4.00 -17.50 -5.43
C ARG A 9 -5.27 -16.73 -5.80
N ASP A 10 -6.22 -16.58 -4.87
CA ASP A 10 -7.51 -15.96 -5.15
C ASP A 10 -7.35 -14.44 -5.32
N ASP A 11 -6.50 -13.83 -4.50
CA ASP A 11 -6.22 -12.39 -4.56
C ASP A 11 -5.49 -12.03 -5.86
N LEU A 12 -4.47 -12.82 -6.26
CA LEU A 12 -3.78 -12.62 -7.54
C LEU A 12 -4.70 -12.86 -8.74
N PHE A 13 -5.61 -13.84 -8.65
CA PHE A 13 -6.57 -14.11 -9.71
C PHE A 13 -7.58 -12.96 -9.87
N ALA A 14 -8.10 -12.43 -8.75
CA ALA A 14 -8.98 -11.27 -8.75
C ALA A 14 -8.27 -10.02 -9.31
N LEU A 15 -7.04 -9.76 -8.89
CA LEU A 15 -6.22 -8.66 -9.40
C LEU A 15 -5.97 -8.79 -10.91
N ARG A 16 -5.65 -10.00 -11.39
CA ARG A 16 -5.48 -10.26 -12.82
C ARG A 16 -6.78 -10.02 -13.60
N GLN A 17 -7.93 -10.49 -13.09
CA GLN A 17 -9.21 -10.24 -13.73
C GLN A 17 -9.58 -8.75 -13.77
N ALA A 18 -9.21 -8.01 -12.73
CA ALA A 18 -9.35 -6.56 -12.68
C ALA A 18 -8.33 -5.79 -13.55
N GLY A 19 -7.48 -6.50 -14.30
CA GLY A 19 -6.53 -5.90 -15.24
C GLY A 19 -5.21 -5.43 -14.62
N ALA A 20 -4.91 -5.80 -13.37
CA ALA A 20 -3.62 -5.48 -12.77
C ALA A 20 -2.48 -6.20 -13.51
N THR A 21 -1.51 -5.44 -14.00
CA THR A 21 -0.31 -5.97 -14.66
C THR A 21 0.88 -6.10 -13.71
N GLN A 22 0.81 -5.43 -12.55
CA GLN A 22 1.84 -5.42 -11.52
C GLN A 22 1.19 -5.48 -10.13
N VAL A 23 1.88 -6.13 -9.19
CA VAL A 23 1.46 -6.22 -7.79
C VAL A 23 2.61 -5.74 -6.92
N VAL A 24 2.32 -4.72 -6.11
CA VAL A 24 3.26 -4.19 -5.12
C VAL A 24 2.94 -4.82 -3.77
N ILE A 25 3.92 -5.54 -3.22
CA ILE A 25 3.78 -6.27 -1.95
C ILE A 25 4.55 -5.62 -0.79
N ALA A 26 5.43 -4.67 -1.09
CA ALA A 26 6.25 -3.96 -0.10
C ALA A 26 6.66 -2.60 -0.65
N LEU A 27 6.91 -1.65 0.25
CA LEU A 27 7.43 -0.32 -0.06
C LEU A 27 8.79 -0.11 0.63
N PRO A 28 9.75 0.58 -0.03
CA PRO A 28 10.96 1.03 0.65
C PRO A 28 10.61 1.96 1.82
N TRP A 29 11.25 1.76 2.97
CA TRP A 29 11.02 2.61 4.13
C TRP A 29 11.32 4.08 3.84
N SER A 30 12.40 4.35 3.10
CA SER A 30 12.79 5.70 2.68
C SER A 30 11.73 6.42 1.85
N LEU A 31 10.87 5.68 1.14
CA LEU A 31 9.80 6.25 0.35
C LEU A 31 8.61 6.68 1.21
N ILE A 32 8.27 5.89 2.24
CA ILE A 32 7.06 6.13 3.05
C ILE A 32 7.33 6.95 4.32
N ALA A 33 8.54 6.88 4.88
CA ALA A 33 8.91 7.58 6.12
C ALA A 33 8.62 9.09 6.12
N PRO A 34 8.80 9.84 5.02
CA PRO A 34 8.45 11.26 4.98
C PRO A 34 6.95 11.56 5.19
N HIS A 35 6.09 10.56 5.05
CA HIS A 35 4.62 10.69 5.06
C HIS A 35 3.97 10.24 6.39
N GLU A 36 4.74 10.19 7.49
CA GLU A 36 4.21 9.73 8.78
C GLU A 36 3.01 10.56 9.27
N ASP A 37 3.02 11.88 9.07
CA ASP A 37 1.91 12.73 9.49
C ASP A 37 0.60 12.35 8.79
N GLN A 38 0.66 11.99 7.51
CA GLN A 38 -0.50 11.51 6.78
C GLN A 38 -0.95 10.12 7.25
N ALA A 39 -0.01 9.23 7.58
CA ALA A 39 -0.33 7.94 8.17
C ALA A 39 -1.06 8.11 9.52
N ARG A 40 -0.56 8.99 10.39
CA ARG A 40 -1.23 9.33 11.65
C ARG A 40 -2.63 9.89 11.42
N SER A 41 -2.80 10.79 10.46
CA SER A 41 -4.10 11.38 10.12
C SER A 41 -5.10 10.33 9.63
N ASN A 42 -4.69 9.42 8.75
CA ASN A 42 -5.55 8.38 8.18
C ASN A 42 -5.86 7.23 9.15
N HIS A 43 -4.98 6.96 10.12
CA HIS A 43 -5.06 5.78 11.00
C HIS A 43 -5.21 6.11 12.49
N GLY A 44 -5.81 7.25 12.83
CA GLY A 44 -6.17 7.57 14.22
C GLY A 44 -4.96 7.80 15.14
N GLY A 45 -3.90 8.40 14.62
CA GLY A 45 -2.68 8.76 15.35
C GLY A 45 -1.59 7.69 15.36
N GLN A 46 -1.79 6.54 14.70
CA GLN A 46 -0.80 5.46 14.65
C GLN A 46 0.41 5.85 13.78
N THR A 47 1.61 5.49 14.24
CA THR A 47 2.89 5.70 13.53
C THR A 47 3.08 4.67 12.42
N LEU A 48 3.99 4.93 11.49
CA LEU A 48 4.31 3.97 10.43
C LEU A 48 4.88 2.67 11.00
N GLU A 49 5.72 2.74 12.04
CA GLU A 49 6.25 1.55 12.73
C GLU A 49 5.13 0.72 13.34
N ARG A 50 4.18 1.37 14.03
CA ARG A 50 3.09 0.65 14.67
C ARG A 50 2.17 -0.02 13.65
N LEU A 51 1.97 0.63 12.51
CA LEU A 51 1.23 0.05 11.38
C LEU A 51 1.98 -1.16 10.81
N ALA A 52 3.28 -1.06 10.58
CA ALA A 52 4.13 -2.15 10.12
C ALA A 52 4.10 -3.36 11.07
N GLU A 53 4.15 -3.15 12.39
CA GLU A 53 4.10 -4.20 13.41
C GLU A 53 2.79 -5.03 13.37
N ARG A 54 1.66 -4.41 12.99
CA ARG A 54 0.34 -5.06 12.99
C ARG A 54 -0.12 -5.58 11.62
N GLY A 55 0.76 -5.59 10.62
CA GLY A 55 0.47 -6.12 9.28
C GLY A 55 0.67 -5.13 8.14
N GLY A 56 1.03 -3.88 8.43
CA GLY A 56 1.30 -2.85 7.43
C GLY A 56 0.03 -2.13 6.94
N LEU A 57 0.14 -1.61 5.73
CA LEU A 57 -0.91 -0.87 5.04
C LEU A 57 -1.45 -1.70 3.86
N GLY A 58 -2.76 -1.59 3.63
CA GLY A 58 -3.35 -2.00 2.36
C GLY A 58 -2.85 -1.14 1.19
N PRO A 59 -2.97 -1.62 -0.07
CA PRO A 59 -2.46 -0.88 -1.23
C PRO A 59 -3.06 0.52 -1.39
N ASP A 60 -4.36 0.69 -1.16
CA ASP A 60 -5.07 1.97 -1.28
C ASP A 60 -4.77 2.92 -0.11
N GLU A 61 -4.57 2.37 1.10
CA GLU A 61 -4.06 3.11 2.25
C GLU A 61 -2.65 3.65 1.98
N ALA A 62 -1.77 2.82 1.43
CA ALA A 62 -0.41 3.21 1.09
C ALA A 62 -0.37 4.31 0.01
N VAL A 63 -1.22 4.23 -1.01
CA VAL A 63 -1.36 5.31 -2.01
C VAL A 63 -1.80 6.61 -1.33
N ALA A 64 -2.81 6.57 -0.46
CA ALA A 64 -3.29 7.78 0.21
C ALA A 64 -2.21 8.43 1.09
N VAL A 65 -1.40 7.62 1.78
CA VAL A 65 -0.27 8.11 2.59
C VAL A 65 0.80 8.73 1.70
N LEU A 66 1.23 8.07 0.62
CA LEU A 66 2.26 8.58 -0.29
C LEU A 66 1.83 9.82 -1.09
N GLU A 67 0.53 10.05 -1.23
CA GLU A 67 -0.05 11.24 -1.88
C GLU A 67 -0.37 12.37 -0.90
N ASP A 68 -0.04 12.22 0.40
CA ASP A 68 -0.37 13.19 1.46
C ASP A 68 -1.83 13.62 1.45
N ARG A 69 -2.75 12.64 1.28
CA ARG A 69 -4.19 12.90 1.25
C ARG A 69 -4.98 12.00 2.18
N ARG A 70 -6.22 12.45 2.47
CA ARG A 70 -7.20 11.65 3.19
C ARG A 70 -7.48 10.34 2.44
N TRP A 71 -7.53 9.24 3.18
CA TRP A 71 -7.88 7.94 2.62
C TRP A 71 -9.29 7.96 2.03
N HIS A 72 -9.39 7.34 0.85
CA HIS A 72 -10.63 6.86 0.28
C HIS A 72 -10.34 5.50 -0.36
N ARG A 73 -11.37 4.65 -0.40
CA ARG A 73 -11.27 3.34 -1.04
C ARG A 73 -10.85 3.50 -2.52
N MET A 74 -9.99 2.60 -2.98
CA MET A 74 -9.63 2.46 -4.39
C MET A 74 -9.87 1.03 -4.84
N GLU A 75 -10.10 0.84 -6.14
CA GLU A 75 -10.08 -0.51 -6.71
C GLU A 75 -8.66 -1.11 -6.57
N PRO A 76 -8.52 -2.38 -6.15
CA PRO A 76 -7.21 -2.97 -5.86
C PRO A 76 -6.22 -2.89 -7.03
N ALA A 77 -6.69 -3.13 -8.26
CA ALA A 77 -5.85 -3.03 -9.46
C ALA A 77 -5.32 -1.61 -9.70
N MET A 78 -6.14 -0.58 -9.44
CA MET A 78 -5.73 0.81 -9.56
C MET A 78 -4.71 1.20 -8.49
N ALA A 79 -4.92 0.74 -7.24
CA ALA A 79 -3.99 1.01 -6.16
C ALA A 79 -2.60 0.39 -6.44
N HIS A 80 -2.54 -0.85 -6.89
CA HIS A 80 -1.27 -1.47 -7.28
C HIS A 80 -0.61 -0.78 -8.48
N ALA A 81 -1.38 -0.37 -9.49
CA ALA A 81 -0.85 0.39 -10.62
C ALA A 81 -0.26 1.75 -10.18
N ALA A 82 -0.92 2.44 -9.25
CA ALA A 82 -0.42 3.71 -8.70
C ALA A 82 0.89 3.51 -7.92
N LEU A 83 0.96 2.51 -7.03
CA LEU A 83 2.19 2.20 -6.27
C LEU A 83 3.35 1.81 -7.21
N ALA A 84 3.08 0.98 -8.22
CA ALA A 84 4.07 0.59 -9.21
C ALA A 84 4.68 1.80 -9.94
N ARG A 85 3.83 2.76 -10.31
CA ARG A 85 4.27 4.01 -10.93
C ARG A 85 5.16 4.82 -9.99
N MET A 86 4.75 5.01 -8.74
CA MET A 86 5.51 5.77 -7.73
C MET A 86 6.89 5.15 -7.45
N LEU A 87 6.99 3.82 -7.44
CA LEU A 87 8.25 3.10 -7.26
C LEU A 87 9.17 3.24 -8.48
N THR A 88 8.61 3.31 -9.68
CA THR A 88 9.41 3.39 -10.91
C THR A 88 9.91 4.82 -11.16
N GLU A 89 9.08 5.84 -10.92
CA GLU A 89 9.37 7.24 -11.23
C GLU A 89 10.37 7.91 -10.27
N ARG A 90 10.55 7.38 -9.05
CA ARG A 90 11.40 7.98 -8.01
C ARG A 90 12.78 7.33 -7.89
N THR A 91 13.11 6.38 -8.77
CA THR A 91 14.39 5.66 -8.78
C THR A 91 15.33 6.10 -9.91
N THR A 92 15.04 7.24 -10.54
CA THR A 92 15.86 7.92 -11.56
C THR A 92 16.15 9.35 -11.13
#